data_AF-A0A958UWG0-F1
#
_entry.id   AF-A0A958UWG0-F1
#
_cell.length_a   1.000
_cell.length_b   1.000
_cell.length_c   1.000
_cell.angle_alpha   90.00
_cell.angle_beta   90.00
_cell.angle_gamma   90.00
#
_symmetry.space_group_name_H-M   'P 1'
#
loop_
_entity.id
_entity.type
_entity.pdbx_description
1 polymer ?
#
loop_
_entity_poly.entity_id
_entity_poly.type
_entity_poly.pdbx_seq_one_letter_code
_entity_poly.pdbx_strand_id
1 'polypeptide(L)'
;MKLRSSLFAFLLLSVLSHAQYRFSGYVDKSKWHENVYLSIINDYRQLSGVYEEQILDKVEADSTGYFEFTGSMLEDDYRIYKIHTDNCEDALQELAHFSAHCDESKEVLFIGRNTDTIQFPFSFDYQMFCDVKSKNEKAIALVKVDSLKDEMKYAYSAYRSEANRNLNNRKWFKTLQDYGKSLNEPLAELYIYAFLSDRSNSLHQYYLKDLKSNPYYEDL
;
A
#
# COMPACT_ATOMS: atom_id res chain seq x y z
N MET A 1 -18.53 -38.01 35.42
CA MET A 1 -17.18 -37.80 34.85
C MET A 1 -17.16 -37.70 33.33
N LYS A 2 -17.86 -38.55 32.58
CA LYS A 2 -17.83 -38.54 31.09
C LYS A 2 -18.30 -37.23 30.44
N LEU A 3 -19.33 -36.57 30.98
CA LEU A 3 -19.85 -35.30 30.43
C LEU A 3 -18.89 -34.11 30.60
N ARG A 4 -18.07 -34.10 31.66
CA ARG A 4 -17.07 -33.06 31.92
C ARG A 4 -15.86 -33.18 30.99
N SER A 5 -15.43 -34.40 30.67
CA SER A 5 -14.34 -34.63 29.70
C SER A 5 -14.74 -34.27 28.27
N SER A 6 -15.99 -34.48 27.86
CA SER A 6 -16.48 -34.07 26.54
C SER A 6 -16.58 -32.54 26.38
N LEU A 7 -16.98 -31.81 27.43
CA LEU A 7 -16.96 -30.34 27.41
C LEU A 7 -15.54 -29.77 27.29
N PHE A 8 -14.56 -30.39 27.96
CA PHE A 8 -13.16 -29.97 27.90
C PHE A 8 -12.54 -30.18 26.51
N ALA A 9 -12.90 -31.27 25.82
CA ALA A 9 -12.47 -31.52 24.45
C ALA A 9 -13.05 -30.51 23.45
N PHE A 10 -14.32 -30.11 23.62
CA PHE A 10 -14.96 -29.11 22.76
C PHE A 10 -14.36 -27.71 22.96
N LEU A 11 -13.96 -27.37 24.20
CA LEU A 11 -13.29 -26.11 24.53
C LEU A 11 -11.86 -26.01 23.97
N LEU A 12 -11.14 -27.14 23.86
CA LEU A 12 -9.80 -27.20 23.27
C LEU A 12 -9.83 -27.06 21.73
N LEU A 13 -10.89 -27.51 21.06
CA LEU A 13 -11.07 -27.34 19.61
C LEU A 13 -11.39 -25.89 19.20
N SER A 14 -12.08 -25.11 20.05
CA SER A 14 -12.34 -23.69 19.77
C SER A 14 -11.11 -22.79 19.81
N VAL A 15 -9.97 -23.27 20.31
CA VAL A 15 -8.70 -22.49 20.38
C VAL A 15 -7.88 -22.62 19.09
N LEU A 16 -8.31 -23.43 18.12
CA LEU A 16 -7.66 -23.55 16.82
C LEU A 16 -8.24 -22.60 15.77
N SER A 17 -8.82 -21.47 16.20
CA SER A 17 -9.23 -20.42 15.27
C SER A 17 -7.97 -19.83 14.63
N HIS A 18 -7.60 -20.35 13.46
CA HIS A 18 -6.54 -19.77 12.64
C HIS A 18 -6.94 -18.35 12.34
N ALA A 19 -6.05 -17.40 12.62
CA ALA A 19 -6.30 -16.02 12.28
C ALA A 19 -6.53 -15.94 10.77
N GLN A 20 -7.59 -15.25 10.38
CA GLN A 20 -7.92 -15.02 8.98
C GLN A 20 -7.91 -13.53 8.74
N TYR A 21 -7.15 -13.09 7.74
CA TYR A 21 -7.18 -11.70 7.34
C TYR A 21 -8.53 -11.39 6.71
N ARG A 22 -8.89 -10.12 6.75
CA ARG A 22 -10.10 -9.62 6.08
C ARG A 22 -9.83 -8.24 5.51
N PHE A 23 -9.73 -8.17 4.19
CA PHE A 23 -9.51 -6.91 3.47
C PHE A 23 -10.73 -6.64 2.59
N SER A 24 -11.38 -5.51 2.79
CA SER A 24 -12.63 -5.21 2.08
C SER A 24 -12.74 -3.74 1.70
N GLY A 25 -13.49 -3.42 0.65
CA GLY A 25 -13.63 -2.04 0.22
C GLY A 25 -14.62 -1.90 -0.92
N TYR A 26 -14.50 -0.80 -1.65
CA TYR A 26 -15.36 -0.51 -2.78
C TYR A 26 -14.58 -0.06 -4.01
N VAL A 27 -15.08 -0.44 -5.19
CA VAL A 27 -14.65 0.07 -6.49
C VAL A 27 -15.81 0.80 -7.19
N ASP A 28 -15.49 1.84 -7.94
CA ASP A 28 -16.44 2.57 -8.77
C ASP A 28 -16.61 1.85 -10.11
N LYS A 29 -17.63 0.97 -10.15
CA LYS A 29 -17.99 0.19 -11.35
C LYS A 29 -18.47 1.03 -12.53
N SER A 30 -18.68 2.34 -12.37
CA SER A 30 -18.98 3.22 -13.51
C SER A 30 -17.74 3.52 -14.36
N LYS A 31 -16.55 3.33 -13.77
CA LYS A 31 -15.26 3.68 -14.39
C LYS A 31 -14.30 2.50 -14.48
N TRP A 32 -14.36 1.55 -13.54
CA TRP A 32 -13.40 0.46 -13.42
C TRP A 32 -14.06 -0.91 -13.59
N HIS A 33 -13.27 -1.87 -14.08
CA HIS A 33 -13.68 -3.28 -14.11
C HIS A 33 -14.01 -3.77 -12.69
N GLU A 34 -14.84 -4.80 -12.60
CA GLU A 34 -15.19 -5.44 -11.32
C GLU A 34 -14.09 -6.34 -10.75
N ASN A 35 -12.99 -6.54 -11.47
CA ASN A 35 -11.90 -7.38 -10.99
C ASN A 35 -11.05 -6.57 -10.01
N VAL A 36 -10.84 -7.13 -8.82
CA VAL A 36 -9.98 -6.57 -7.79
C VAL A 36 -8.93 -7.61 -7.42
N TYR A 37 -7.68 -7.17 -7.38
CA TYR A 37 -6.53 -8.04 -7.18
C TYR A 37 -5.83 -7.69 -5.86
N LEU A 38 -5.40 -8.72 -5.14
CA LEU A 38 -4.53 -8.60 -3.97
C LEU A 38 -3.13 -9.07 -4.36
N SER A 39 -2.12 -8.23 -4.16
CA SER A 39 -0.73 -8.53 -4.48
C SER A 39 0.19 -8.33 -3.27
N ILE A 40 1.30 -9.06 -3.24
CA ILE A 40 2.40 -8.89 -2.28
C ILE A 40 3.58 -8.17 -2.92
N ILE A 41 4.17 -7.20 -2.23
CA ILE A 41 5.36 -6.49 -2.70
C ILE A 41 6.59 -6.99 -1.95
N ASN A 42 7.42 -7.76 -2.65
CA ASN A 42 8.70 -8.26 -2.12
C ASN A 42 9.89 -7.36 -2.51
N ASP A 43 9.82 -6.70 -3.66
CA ASP A 43 10.81 -5.74 -4.12
C ASP A 43 10.24 -4.33 -4.04
N TYR A 44 10.82 -3.47 -3.20
CA TYR A 44 10.37 -2.09 -3.05
C TYR A 44 10.49 -1.27 -4.34
N ARG A 45 11.28 -1.71 -5.33
CA ARG A 45 11.38 -1.04 -6.63
C ARG A 45 10.14 -1.28 -7.50
N GLN A 46 9.33 -2.28 -7.14
CA GLN A 46 8.08 -2.65 -7.79
C GLN A 46 6.85 -2.19 -6.98
N LEU A 47 7.00 -1.13 -6.17
CA LEU A 47 5.89 -0.55 -5.42
C LEU A 47 4.79 0.02 -6.32
N SER A 48 5.16 0.56 -7.49
CA SER A 48 4.24 1.14 -8.47
C SER A 48 4.07 0.24 -9.68
N GLY A 49 2.86 0.19 -10.23
CA GLY A 49 2.54 -0.56 -11.44
C GLY A 49 2.01 -1.96 -11.13
N VAL A 50 1.53 -2.67 -12.16
CA VAL A 50 0.84 -3.95 -12.01
C VAL A 50 1.74 -5.09 -12.48
N TYR A 51 2.12 -5.98 -11.56
CA TYR A 51 2.99 -7.13 -11.78
C TYR A 51 2.23 -8.40 -11.46
N GLU A 52 2.08 -9.29 -12.44
CA GLU A 52 1.27 -10.51 -12.30
C GLU A 52 1.89 -11.48 -11.30
N GLU A 53 3.23 -11.57 -11.27
CA GLU A 53 3.97 -12.44 -10.35
C GLU A 53 3.80 -12.05 -8.87
N GLN A 54 3.26 -10.85 -8.61
CA GLN A 54 2.95 -10.37 -7.27
C GLN A 54 1.52 -10.72 -6.84
N ILE A 55 0.62 -11.11 -7.76
CA ILE A 55 -0.79 -11.37 -7.46
C ILE A 55 -0.92 -12.65 -6.63
N LEU A 56 -1.55 -12.51 -5.46
CA LEU A 56 -1.89 -13.60 -4.56
C LEU A 56 -3.30 -14.11 -4.78
N ASP A 57 -4.25 -13.20 -5.04
CA ASP A 57 -5.67 -13.52 -5.12
C ASP A 57 -6.43 -12.50 -5.98
N LYS A 58 -7.62 -12.90 -6.45
CA LYS A 58 -8.52 -12.11 -7.30
C LYS A 58 -9.96 -12.32 -6.86
N VAL A 59 -10.71 -11.23 -6.70
CA VAL A 59 -12.15 -11.27 -6.44
C VAL A 59 -12.90 -10.36 -7.41
N GLU A 60 -14.18 -10.66 -7.62
CA GLU A 60 -15.09 -9.80 -8.36
C GLU A 60 -15.92 -8.96 -7.39
N ALA A 61 -15.94 -7.64 -7.63
CA ALA A 61 -16.76 -6.72 -6.88
C ALA A 61 -18.24 -6.88 -7.24
N ASP A 62 -19.10 -6.88 -6.23
CA ASP A 62 -20.53 -7.10 -6.38
C ASP A 62 -21.24 -5.96 -7.15
N SER A 63 -22.56 -6.01 -7.27
CA SER A 63 -23.34 -4.98 -7.97
C SER A 63 -23.24 -3.58 -7.36
N THR A 64 -22.84 -3.48 -6.09
CA THR A 64 -22.60 -2.20 -5.39
C THR A 64 -21.14 -1.75 -5.47
N GLY A 65 -20.27 -2.55 -6.08
CA GLY A 65 -18.83 -2.33 -6.11
C GLY A 65 -18.11 -2.83 -4.87
N TYR A 66 -18.78 -3.52 -3.95
CA TYR A 66 -18.14 -4.07 -2.76
C TYR A 66 -17.27 -5.28 -3.10
N PHE A 67 -16.06 -5.32 -2.55
CA PHE A 67 -15.16 -6.47 -2.64
C PHE A 67 -14.69 -6.90 -1.25
N GLU A 68 -14.32 -8.18 -1.13
CA GLU A 68 -13.77 -8.74 0.10
C GLU A 68 -12.80 -9.88 -0.21
N PHE A 69 -11.60 -9.79 0.36
CA PHE A 69 -10.63 -10.87 0.48
C PHE A 69 -10.63 -11.41 1.90
N THR A 70 -10.69 -12.73 2.03
CA THR A 70 -10.51 -13.44 3.30
C THR A 70 -9.71 -14.71 3.07
N GLY A 71 -8.93 -15.12 4.07
CA GLY A 71 -8.13 -16.33 3.95
C GLY A 71 -7.10 -16.46 5.05
N SER A 72 -6.17 -17.40 4.88
CA SER A 72 -5.09 -17.68 5.82
C SER A 72 -3.71 -17.77 5.16
N MET A 73 -3.59 -17.35 3.90
CA MET A 73 -2.39 -17.53 3.07
C MET A 73 -1.34 -16.42 3.22
N LEU A 74 -1.65 -15.35 3.97
CA LEU A 74 -0.69 -14.27 4.20
C LEU A 74 0.33 -14.67 5.27
N GLU A 75 1.46 -13.98 5.26
CA GLU A 75 2.49 -14.16 6.28
C GLU A 75 2.06 -13.58 7.63
N ASP A 76 2.60 -14.13 8.71
CA ASP A 76 2.37 -13.63 10.07
C ASP A 76 3.15 -12.33 10.33
N ASP A 77 4.28 -12.15 9.63
CA ASP A 77 5.07 -10.93 9.64
C ASP A 77 4.41 -9.83 8.79
N TYR A 78 4.72 -8.58 9.13
CA TYR A 78 4.24 -7.45 8.35
C TYR A 78 4.89 -7.43 6.96
N ARG A 79 4.05 -7.35 5.93
CA ARG A 79 4.45 -7.19 4.53
C ARG A 79 3.72 -6.01 3.90
N ILE A 80 4.27 -5.48 2.82
CA ILE A 80 3.59 -4.51 1.97
C ILE A 80 2.71 -5.28 0.99
N TYR A 81 1.42 -4.97 1.03
CA TYR A 81 0.43 -5.48 0.10
C TYR A 81 -0.12 -4.35 -0.76
N LYS A 82 -0.67 -4.73 -1.91
CA LYS A 82 -1.32 -3.84 -2.85
C LYS A 82 -2.70 -4.39 -3.17
N ILE A 83 -3.71 -3.53 -3.13
CA ILE A 83 -4.99 -3.79 -3.79
C ILE A 83 -5.04 -2.93 -5.03
N HIS A 84 -5.40 -3.52 -6.17
CA HIS A 84 -5.59 -2.78 -7.40
C HIS A 84 -6.79 -3.27 -8.21
N THR A 85 -7.26 -2.40 -9.09
CA THR A 85 -8.18 -2.69 -10.19
C THR A 85 -7.68 -1.96 -11.43
N ASP A 86 -7.95 -2.52 -12.60
CA ASP A 86 -7.48 -1.99 -13.87
C ASP A 86 -8.48 -2.26 -15.00
N ASN A 87 -8.34 -1.51 -16.09
CA ASN A 87 -9.12 -1.64 -17.32
C ASN A 87 -8.26 -2.18 -18.48
N CYS A 88 -7.12 -2.80 -18.17
CA CYS A 88 -6.20 -3.28 -19.21
C CYS A 88 -6.75 -4.58 -19.82
N GLU A 89 -7.00 -4.60 -21.14
CA GLU A 89 -7.61 -5.74 -21.85
C GLU A 89 -6.79 -7.04 -21.71
N ASP A 90 -7.47 -8.15 -21.40
CA ASP A 90 -6.89 -9.50 -21.23
C ASP A 90 -6.05 -10.01 -22.42
N ALA A 91 -6.27 -9.51 -23.64
CA ALA A 91 -5.50 -9.92 -24.83
C ALA A 91 -4.16 -9.18 -24.99
N LEU A 92 -3.97 -8.05 -24.29
CA LEU A 92 -2.72 -7.29 -24.21
C LEU A 92 -1.97 -7.56 -22.90
N GLN A 93 -2.59 -8.26 -21.95
CA GLN A 93 -2.06 -8.60 -20.63
C GLN A 93 -0.71 -9.33 -20.73
N GLU A 94 -0.52 -10.35 -21.58
CA GLU A 94 0.76 -11.08 -21.64
C GLU A 94 1.98 -10.19 -21.99
N LEU A 95 1.80 -9.12 -22.77
CA LEU A 95 2.87 -8.19 -23.16
C LEU A 95 2.98 -6.98 -22.22
N ALA A 96 1.85 -6.46 -21.72
CA ALA A 96 1.82 -5.36 -20.75
C ALA A 96 2.33 -5.80 -19.36
N HIS A 97 2.07 -7.05 -18.95
CA HIS A 97 2.50 -7.60 -17.67
C HIS A 97 3.99 -7.88 -17.57
N PHE A 98 4.71 -8.09 -18.69
CA PHE A 98 6.17 -8.18 -18.65
C PHE A 98 6.84 -6.82 -18.38
N SER A 99 6.15 -5.71 -18.68
CA SER A 99 6.66 -4.34 -18.50
C SER A 99 6.01 -3.58 -17.34
N ALA A 100 5.09 -4.21 -16.62
CA ALA A 100 4.30 -3.64 -15.53
C ALA A 100 3.57 -2.33 -15.87
N HIS A 101 3.29 -2.12 -17.16
CA HIS A 101 2.77 -0.86 -17.66
C HIS A 101 1.27 -0.98 -17.92
N CYS A 102 0.47 -0.62 -16.92
CA CYS A 102 -0.96 -0.42 -17.06
C CYS A 102 -1.32 0.98 -16.53
N ASP A 103 -1.39 1.95 -17.45
CA ASP A 103 -1.69 3.36 -17.13
C ASP A 103 -3.15 3.55 -16.70
N GLU A 104 -4.03 2.63 -17.08
CA GLU A 104 -5.42 2.56 -16.64
C GLU A 104 -5.56 1.60 -15.47
N SER A 105 -4.89 1.93 -14.36
CA SER A 105 -5.00 1.21 -13.09
C SER A 105 -5.24 2.16 -11.92
N LYS A 106 -5.84 1.62 -10.86
CA LYS A 106 -5.95 2.25 -9.53
C LYS A 106 -5.50 1.28 -8.47
N GLU A 107 -4.67 1.78 -7.56
CA GLU A 107 -4.04 0.97 -6.53
C GLU A 107 -4.00 1.68 -5.17
N VAL A 108 -3.91 0.89 -4.11
CA VAL A 108 -3.54 1.30 -2.75
C VAL A 108 -2.52 0.32 -2.20
N LEU A 109 -1.46 0.87 -1.61
CA LEU A 109 -0.47 0.11 -0.85
C LEU A 109 -0.78 0.21 0.64
N PHE A 110 -0.59 -0.89 1.35
CA PHE A 110 -0.79 -0.94 2.80
C PHE A 110 0.13 -1.98 3.44
N ILE A 111 0.41 -1.80 4.73
CA ILE A 111 1.14 -2.79 5.52
C ILE A 111 0.12 -3.68 6.23
N GLY A 112 0.27 -5.00 6.08
CA GLY A 112 -0.66 -5.97 6.69
C GLY A 112 0.02 -7.27 7.08
N ARG A 113 -0.75 -8.14 7.71
CA ARG A 113 -0.39 -9.54 8.04
C ARG A 113 -1.67 -10.40 8.10
N ASN A 114 -1.50 -11.71 8.25
CA ASN A 114 -2.59 -12.71 8.22
C ASN A 114 -3.69 -12.55 9.28
N THR A 115 -3.51 -11.66 10.26
CA THR A 115 -4.49 -11.44 11.34
C THR A 115 -5.24 -10.12 11.22
N ASP A 116 -4.93 -9.32 10.20
CA ASP A 116 -5.42 -7.94 10.12
C ASP A 116 -6.80 -7.85 9.46
N THR A 117 -7.59 -6.89 9.92
CA THR A 117 -8.84 -6.47 9.26
C THR A 117 -8.67 -5.05 8.78
N ILE A 118 -8.75 -4.83 7.47
CA ILE A 118 -8.47 -3.54 6.82
C ILE A 118 -9.62 -3.21 5.86
N GLN A 119 -10.07 -1.96 5.92
CA GLN A 119 -11.16 -1.47 5.09
C GLN A 119 -10.67 -0.32 4.19
N PHE A 120 -11.07 -0.35 2.93
CA PHE A 120 -10.77 0.65 1.90
C PHE A 120 -12.07 1.33 1.47
N PRO A 121 -12.64 2.22 2.30
CA PRO A 121 -13.85 2.93 1.95
C PRO A 121 -13.57 3.95 0.83
N PHE A 122 -14.63 4.43 0.19
CA PHE A 122 -14.54 5.68 -0.56
C PHE A 122 -14.15 6.82 0.38
N SER A 123 -13.25 7.70 -0.08
CA SER A 123 -12.91 8.93 0.62
C SER A 123 -13.93 10.05 0.36
N PHE A 124 -13.61 11.25 0.84
CA PHE A 124 -14.26 12.47 0.39
C PHE A 124 -14.19 12.57 -1.15
N ASP A 125 -15.24 13.09 -1.79
CA ASP A 125 -15.45 13.11 -3.26
C ASP A 125 -15.56 11.75 -3.95
N TYR A 126 -15.90 10.68 -3.21
CA TYR A 126 -16.15 9.34 -3.76
C TYR A 126 -14.92 8.72 -4.45
N GLN A 127 -13.71 9.05 -3.98
CA GLN A 127 -12.49 8.47 -4.55
C GLN A 127 -12.18 7.12 -3.90
N MET A 128 -11.87 6.13 -4.74
CA MET A 128 -11.39 4.82 -4.32
C MET A 128 -9.97 4.92 -3.76
N PHE A 129 -9.62 4.04 -2.83
CA PHE A 129 -8.21 3.76 -2.49
C PHE A 129 -7.43 4.94 -1.89
N CYS A 130 -8.11 6.02 -1.48
CA CYS A 130 -7.50 7.18 -0.83
C CYS A 130 -7.61 7.16 0.71
N ASP A 131 -8.34 6.21 1.29
CA ASP A 131 -8.50 6.06 2.74
C ASP A 131 -8.36 4.60 3.17
N VAL A 132 -7.80 4.38 4.36
CA VAL A 132 -7.58 3.07 4.97
C VAL A 132 -8.03 3.10 6.42
N LYS A 133 -8.97 2.22 6.77
CA LYS A 133 -9.46 2.03 8.13
C LYS A 133 -9.00 0.70 8.67
N SER A 134 -8.22 0.73 9.75
CA SER A 134 -7.74 -0.46 10.44
C SER A 134 -7.50 -0.16 11.92
N LYS A 135 -7.55 -1.21 12.75
CA LYS A 135 -7.03 -1.15 14.13
C LYS A 135 -5.51 -1.20 14.18
N ASN A 136 -4.89 -1.71 13.12
CA ASN A 136 -3.43 -1.70 12.94
C ASN A 136 -3.02 -0.36 12.33
N GLU A 137 -2.36 0.49 13.13
CA GLU A 137 -1.90 1.81 12.68
C GLU A 137 -0.88 1.74 11.53
N LYS A 138 -0.13 0.63 11.42
CA LYS A 138 0.83 0.41 10.32
C LYS A 138 0.15 0.34 8.96
N ALA A 139 -1.05 -0.21 8.90
CA ALA A 139 -1.84 -0.29 7.67
C ALA A 139 -2.14 1.10 7.07
N ILE A 140 -2.18 2.12 7.92
CA ILE A 140 -2.50 3.50 7.54
C ILE A 140 -1.23 4.29 7.17
N ALA A 141 -0.04 3.78 7.51
CA ALA A 141 1.22 4.53 7.37
C ALA A 141 1.48 4.96 5.92
N LEU A 142 1.30 4.06 4.94
CA LEU A 142 1.61 4.35 3.54
C LEU A 142 0.65 5.40 2.94
N VAL A 143 -0.65 5.32 3.25
CA VAL A 143 -1.64 6.33 2.82
C VAL A 143 -1.34 7.72 3.39
N LYS A 144 -0.82 7.81 4.62
CA LYS A 144 -0.37 9.09 5.18
C LYS A 144 0.87 9.62 4.46
N VAL A 145 1.80 8.75 4.05
CA VAL A 145 2.93 9.16 3.20
C VAL A 145 2.43 9.68 1.85
N ASP A 146 1.45 9.02 1.23
CA ASP A 146 0.84 9.50 -0.01
C ASP A 146 0.14 10.85 0.15
N SER A 147 -0.57 11.05 1.26
CA SER A 147 -1.17 12.34 1.59
C SER A 147 -0.10 13.45 1.69
N LEU A 148 1.05 13.18 2.31
CA LEU A 148 2.17 14.13 2.36
C LEU A 148 2.77 14.40 0.97
N LYS A 149 2.86 13.38 0.11
CA LYS A 149 3.32 13.54 -1.28
C LYS A 149 2.36 14.42 -2.09
N ASP A 150 1.06 14.35 -1.82
CA ASP A 150 0.06 15.19 -2.48
C ASP A 150 0.08 16.64 -1.96
N GLU A 151 0.23 16.85 -0.64
CA GLU A 151 0.49 18.19 -0.09
C GLU A 151 1.75 18.81 -0.69
N MET A 152 2.80 18.00 -0.87
CA MET A 152 4.01 18.41 -1.54
C MET A 152 3.72 18.87 -2.97
N LYS A 153 3.04 18.06 -3.80
CA LYS A 153 2.67 18.45 -5.17
C LYS A 153 1.88 19.75 -5.20
N TYR A 154 0.94 19.93 -4.28
CA TYR A 154 0.17 21.17 -4.15
C TYR A 154 1.08 22.36 -3.85
N ALA A 155 2.04 22.24 -2.93
CA ALA A 155 2.98 23.32 -2.61
C ALA A 155 3.87 23.76 -3.80
N TYR A 156 4.17 22.86 -4.74
CA TYR A 156 4.87 23.22 -5.98
C TYR A 156 4.00 24.02 -6.96
N SER A 157 2.67 23.88 -6.89
CA SER A 157 1.76 24.57 -7.80
C SER A 157 1.68 26.09 -7.55
N ALA A 158 1.99 26.54 -6.33
CA ALA A 158 1.83 27.93 -5.92
C ALA A 158 2.76 28.90 -6.67
N TYR A 159 4.03 28.53 -6.88
CA TYR A 159 5.01 29.40 -7.57
C TYR A 159 6.00 28.59 -8.41
N ARG A 160 6.23 29.01 -9.65
CA ARG A 160 7.08 28.30 -10.63
C ARG A 160 8.57 28.66 -10.59
N SER A 161 8.99 29.60 -9.74
CA SER A 161 10.38 30.09 -9.70
C SER A 161 11.36 29.01 -9.23
N GLU A 162 12.59 29.06 -9.73
CA GLU A 162 13.66 28.15 -9.31
C GLU A 162 13.99 28.28 -7.82
N ALA A 163 13.94 29.51 -7.28
CA ALA A 163 14.11 29.75 -5.85
C ALA A 163 13.03 29.05 -5.02
N ASN A 164 11.75 29.12 -5.44
CA ASN A 164 10.66 28.42 -4.77
C ASN A 164 10.84 26.90 -4.84
N ARG A 165 11.23 26.38 -6.01
CA ARG A 165 11.53 24.94 -6.19
C ARG A 165 12.64 24.49 -5.24
N ASN A 166 13.76 25.20 -5.18
CA ASN A 166 14.88 24.84 -4.30
C ASN A 166 14.52 24.89 -2.80
N LEU A 167 13.68 25.85 -2.38
CA LEU A 167 13.18 25.91 -1.01
C LEU A 167 12.23 24.74 -0.71
N ASN A 168 11.28 24.46 -1.61
CA ASN A 168 10.34 23.35 -1.46
C ASN A 168 11.05 21.99 -1.47
N ASN A 169 12.02 21.75 -2.36
CA ASN A 169 12.74 20.47 -2.39
C ASN A 169 13.45 20.20 -1.06
N ARG A 170 14.15 21.19 -0.50
CA ARG A 170 14.80 21.06 0.81
C ARG A 170 13.81 20.78 1.92
N LYS A 171 12.71 21.54 1.96
CA LYS A 171 11.65 21.38 2.96
C LYS A 171 11.07 19.96 2.90
N TRP A 172 10.58 19.55 1.73
CA TRP A 172 9.86 18.30 1.58
C TRP A 172 10.74 17.07 1.67
N PHE A 173 11.99 17.13 1.21
CA PHE A 173 12.96 16.07 1.47
C PHE A 173 13.11 15.80 2.97
N LYS A 174 13.34 16.87 3.75
CA LYS A 174 13.47 16.76 5.22
C LYS A 174 12.15 16.33 5.88
N THR A 175 11.02 16.88 5.45
CA THR A 175 9.70 16.51 5.98
C THR A 175 9.41 15.03 5.79
N LEU A 176 9.66 14.47 4.61
CA LEU A 176 9.45 13.05 4.33
C LEU A 176 10.40 12.18 5.18
N GLN A 177 11.69 12.55 5.27
CA GLN A 177 12.65 11.80 6.09
C GLN A 177 12.31 11.85 7.59
N ASP A 178 12.00 13.03 8.13
CA ASP A 178 11.63 13.20 9.54
C ASP A 178 10.32 12.47 9.85
N TYR A 179 9.36 12.49 8.91
CA TYR A 179 8.10 11.75 9.04
C TYR A 179 8.34 10.24 9.08
N GLY A 180 9.12 9.70 8.13
CA GLY A 180 9.49 8.28 8.10
C GLY A 180 10.08 7.82 9.43
N LYS A 181 11.11 8.52 9.92
CA LYS A 181 11.73 8.26 11.23
C LYS A 181 10.72 8.29 12.39
N SER A 182 9.75 9.21 12.34
CA SER A 182 8.75 9.34 13.39
C SER A 182 7.73 8.19 13.42
N LEU A 183 7.56 7.47 12.32
CA LEU A 183 6.64 6.33 12.24
C LEU A 183 7.18 5.10 12.99
N ASN A 184 8.50 4.99 13.14
CA ASN A 184 9.17 3.81 13.72
C ASN A 184 8.66 2.50 13.05
N GLU A 185 8.55 2.55 11.72
CA GLU A 185 8.02 1.47 10.88
C GLU A 185 8.92 1.31 9.64
N PRO A 186 9.84 0.32 9.63
CA PRO A 186 10.83 0.16 8.57
C PRO A 186 10.22 0.04 7.16
N LEU A 187 9.05 -0.59 7.00
CA LEU A 187 8.41 -0.71 5.70
C LEU A 187 7.89 0.64 5.17
N ALA A 188 7.44 1.52 6.08
CA ALA A 188 7.04 2.87 5.70
C ALA A 188 8.26 3.75 5.38
N GLU A 189 9.36 3.57 6.09
CA GLU A 189 10.64 4.23 5.76
C GLU A 189 11.17 3.77 4.40
N LEU A 190 11.12 2.47 4.11
CA LEU A 190 11.50 1.90 2.82
C LEU A 190 10.62 2.45 1.69
N TYR A 191 9.32 2.61 1.94
CA TYR A 191 8.39 3.22 0.99
C TYR A 191 8.76 4.68 0.67
N ILE A 192 9.06 5.49 1.69
CA ILE A 192 9.54 6.87 1.51
C ILE A 192 10.88 6.87 0.76
N TYR A 193 11.78 5.95 1.11
CA TYR A 193 13.08 5.82 0.47
C TYR A 193 12.96 5.48 -1.02
N ALA A 194 12.06 4.58 -1.40
CA ALA A 194 11.79 4.27 -2.80
C ALA A 194 11.41 5.53 -3.58
N PHE A 195 10.57 6.39 -2.98
CA PHE A 195 10.20 7.67 -3.58
C PHE A 195 11.36 8.67 -3.67
N LEU A 196 12.16 8.84 -2.61
CA LEU A 196 13.27 9.80 -2.57
C LEU A 196 14.46 9.39 -3.47
N SER A 197 14.71 8.09 -3.58
CA SER A 197 15.81 7.51 -4.36
C SER A 197 15.51 7.37 -5.85
N ASP A 198 14.26 7.51 -6.27
CA ASP A 198 13.86 7.48 -7.68
C ASP A 198 14.56 8.62 -8.46
N ARG A 199 15.25 8.24 -9.54
CA ARG A 199 15.98 9.15 -10.44
C ARG A 199 15.06 10.12 -11.18
N SER A 200 13.79 9.77 -11.35
CA SER A 200 12.78 10.63 -11.97
C SER A 200 12.34 11.77 -11.04
N ASN A 201 12.58 11.64 -9.73
CA ASN A 201 12.11 12.56 -8.72
C ASN A 201 12.99 13.81 -8.62
N SER A 202 12.37 14.99 -8.50
CA SER A 202 13.09 16.25 -8.26
C SER A 202 13.85 16.29 -6.92
N LEU A 203 13.53 15.38 -5.99
CA LEU A 203 14.23 15.21 -4.71
C LEU A 203 15.49 14.33 -4.81
N HIS A 204 15.72 13.62 -5.92
CA HIS A 204 16.82 12.66 -6.06
C HIS A 204 18.21 13.25 -5.77
N GLN A 205 18.45 14.48 -6.22
CA GLN A 205 19.73 15.16 -5.98
C GLN A 205 19.97 15.44 -4.49
N TYR A 206 18.90 15.66 -3.71
CA TYR A 206 18.98 15.85 -2.27
C TYR A 206 19.28 14.53 -1.57
N TYR A 207 18.66 13.44 -2.03
CA TYR A 207 18.98 12.08 -1.59
C TYR A 207 20.46 11.75 -1.79
N LEU A 208 21.00 11.93 -3.01
CA LEU A 208 22.42 11.66 -3.31
C LEU A 208 23.40 12.49 -2.46
N LYS A 209 22.99 13.70 -2.08
CA LYS A 209 23.79 14.55 -1.20
C LYS A 209 23.76 14.05 0.24
N ASP A 210 22.58 13.67 0.73
CA ASP A 210 22.38 13.18 2.10
C ASP A 210 23.09 11.83 2.33
N LEU A 211 23.00 10.92 1.34
CA LEU A 211 23.64 9.59 1.36
C LEU A 211 25.14 9.63 1.64
N LYS A 212 25.84 10.71 1.25
CA LYS A 212 27.29 10.84 1.43
C LYS A 212 27.72 11.03 2.89
N SER A 213 26.81 11.45 3.76
CA SER A 213 27.15 11.88 5.13
C SER A 213 26.17 11.41 6.20
N ASN A 214 25.01 10.90 5.82
CA ASN A 214 23.96 10.50 6.74
C ASN A 214 23.89 8.98 6.83
N PRO A 215 24.26 8.37 7.98
CA PRO A 215 24.23 6.91 8.17
C PRO A 215 22.80 6.36 8.25
N TYR A 216 21.78 7.22 8.20
CA TYR A 216 20.37 6.85 8.25
C TYR A 216 19.98 5.71 7.29
N TYR A 217 20.65 5.59 6.14
CA TYR A 217 20.33 4.57 5.14
C TYR A 217 21.09 3.25 5.34
N GLU A 218 22.01 3.15 6.31
CA GLU A 218 22.83 1.94 6.51
C GLU A 218 22.02 0.80 7.15
N ASP A 219 20.98 1.13 7.93
CA ASP A 219 20.16 0.19 8.68
C ASP A 219 18.79 -0.13 8.03
N LEU A 220 18.61 0.26 6.76
CA LEU A 220 17.34 0.24 6.01
C LEU A 220 17.24 -0.92 5.02
#